data_AF-A0A7C3HDD0-F1
#
_entry.id   AF-A0A7C3HDD0-F1
#
_cell.length_a   1.000
_cell.length_b   1.000
_cell.length_c   1.000
_cell.angle_alpha   90.00
_cell.angle_beta   90.00
_cell.angle_gamma   90.00
#
_symmetry.space_group_name_H-M   'P 1'
#
loop_
_entity.id
_entity.type
_entity.pdbx_description
1 polymer ?
#
loop_
_entity_poly.entity_id
_entity_poly.type
_entity_poly.pdbx_seq_one_letter_code
_entity_poly.pdbx_strand_id
1 'polypeptide(L)'
;MRNLMKGLTAVISLSVILPAANAGDAAPLALAASKPITSAEITGSVPEKLNVSKANVFNRLLKKIKDPNAAPPDDGNHDRANDAVFSLQPPKVAYEGLPTTEFGNHVDWVKALNDGLLNPRYDRTDPDVEPFVMDLDIVRPVKASVPDVVFPHKPHTQWLHCSNCHPKIFIPQRLANTINMSAIILGKKCGVCHGKVSFPPKTKSCKKCHSKPKPADWKPPLSQASVKNPWR
;
A
#
# COMPACT_ATOMS: atom_id res chain seq x y z
N MET A 1 -7.10 55.87 -43.33
CA MET A 1 -7.32 55.37 -44.71
C MET A 1 -6.34 54.24 -44.99
N ARG A 2 -6.79 53.21 -45.72
CA ARG A 2 -6.03 52.11 -46.36
C ARG A 2 -5.68 50.86 -45.53
N ASN A 3 -6.63 49.92 -45.57
CA ASN A 3 -6.55 48.51 -46.01
C ASN A 3 -5.19 47.86 -46.34
N LEU A 4 -5.25 46.51 -46.29
CA LEU A 4 -4.33 45.44 -46.73
C LEU A 4 -3.34 44.99 -45.63
N MET A 5 -3.15 43.70 -45.30
CA MET A 5 -3.17 42.48 -46.11
C MET A 5 -3.61 41.25 -45.29
N LYS A 6 -4.30 40.32 -45.96
CA LYS A 6 -4.58 38.95 -45.49
C LYS A 6 -3.29 38.12 -45.59
N GLY A 7 -2.83 37.57 -44.46
CA GLY A 7 -1.72 36.61 -44.41
C GLY A 7 -2.25 35.18 -44.43
N LEU A 8 -2.03 34.50 -45.55
CA LEU A 8 -2.34 33.09 -45.78
C LEU A 8 -1.20 32.24 -45.20
N THR A 9 -1.41 31.61 -44.04
CA THR A 9 -0.43 30.67 -43.46
C THR A 9 -0.61 29.29 -44.09
N ALA A 10 0.31 28.95 -45.00
CA ALA A 10 0.44 27.61 -45.57
C ALA A 10 0.97 26.64 -44.52
N VAL A 11 0.20 25.60 -44.20
CA VAL A 11 0.65 24.48 -43.36
C VAL A 11 1.39 23.49 -44.26
N ILE A 12 2.71 23.46 -44.16
CA ILE A 12 3.56 22.48 -44.83
C ILE A 12 3.51 21.20 -43.99
N SER A 13 2.74 20.21 -44.46
CA SER A 13 2.75 18.85 -43.92
C SER A 13 4.02 18.14 -44.38
N LEU A 14 5.00 18.02 -43.48
CA LEU A 14 6.22 17.24 -43.72
C LEU A 14 5.95 15.77 -43.39
N SER A 15 5.60 14.98 -44.40
CA SER A 15 5.50 13.52 -44.30
C SER A 15 6.91 12.92 -44.26
N VAL A 16 7.35 12.49 -43.08
CA VAL A 16 8.57 11.68 -42.93
C VAL A 16 8.24 10.24 -43.33
N ILE A 17 8.80 9.80 -44.46
CA ILE A 17 8.74 8.41 -44.92
C ILE A 17 9.82 7.64 -44.15
N LEU A 18 9.41 6.75 -43.23
CA LEU A 18 10.31 5.75 -42.64
C LEU A 18 10.57 4.63 -43.67
N PRO A 19 11.81 4.18 -43.87
CA PRO A 19 12.08 3.00 -44.68
C PRO A 19 11.58 1.75 -43.95
N ALA A 20 10.80 0.92 -44.66
CA ALA A 20 10.39 -0.39 -44.20
C ALA A 20 11.63 -1.29 -44.03
N ALA A 21 11.88 -1.77 -42.82
CA ALA A 21 12.88 -2.80 -42.59
C ALA A 21 12.36 -4.12 -43.16
N ASN A 22 13.10 -4.68 -44.12
CA ASN A 22 12.87 -6.00 -44.68
C ASN A 22 12.86 -7.05 -43.55
N ALA A 23 11.76 -7.79 -43.47
CA ALA A 23 11.69 -9.04 -42.75
C ALA A 23 12.56 -10.07 -43.48
N GLY A 24 13.84 -10.13 -43.12
CA GLY A 24 14.75 -11.21 -43.50
C GLY A 24 14.45 -12.45 -42.66
N ASP A 25 14.39 -13.58 -43.35
CA ASP A 25 14.01 -14.91 -42.89
C ASP A 25 14.59 -15.33 -41.53
N ALA A 26 13.71 -15.45 -40.54
CA ALA A 26 13.98 -16.26 -39.35
C ALA A 26 13.33 -17.63 -39.56
N ALA A 27 14.12 -18.60 -40.03
CA ALA A 27 13.72 -20.00 -40.03
C ALA A 27 13.38 -20.44 -38.58
N PRO A 28 12.24 -21.12 -38.34
CA PRO A 28 11.91 -21.57 -37.00
C PRO A 28 12.87 -22.70 -36.61
N LEU A 29 13.70 -22.47 -35.59
CA LEU A 29 14.36 -23.55 -34.88
C LEU A 29 13.27 -24.40 -34.23
N ALA A 30 12.95 -25.53 -34.87
CA ALA A 30 12.14 -26.57 -34.28
C ALA A 30 12.90 -27.11 -33.06
N LEU A 31 12.55 -26.62 -31.87
CA LEU A 31 12.90 -27.30 -30.63
C LEU A 31 12.13 -28.62 -30.64
N ALA A 32 12.82 -29.71 -30.94
CA ALA A 32 12.30 -31.05 -30.72
C ALA A 32 11.90 -31.13 -29.25
N ALA A 33 10.60 -31.27 -28.98
CA ALA A 33 10.09 -31.48 -27.64
C ALA A 33 10.68 -32.79 -27.12
N SER A 34 11.66 -32.70 -26.23
CA SER A 34 12.08 -33.85 -25.44
C SER A 34 10.88 -34.33 -24.64
N LYS A 35 10.67 -35.65 -24.63
CA LYS A 35 9.56 -36.28 -23.90
C LYS A 35 9.55 -35.78 -22.45
N PRO A 36 8.36 -35.55 -21.85
CA PRO A 36 8.27 -35.19 -20.45
C PRO A 36 8.88 -36.33 -19.62
N ILE A 37 9.96 -36.03 -18.89
CA ILE A 37 10.54 -36.96 -17.93
C ILE A 37 9.48 -37.18 -16.85
N THR A 38 9.02 -38.41 -16.73
CA THR A 38 8.03 -38.76 -15.70
C THR A 38 8.72 -38.83 -14.35
N SER A 39 8.01 -38.50 -13.26
CA SER A 39 8.54 -38.51 -11.90
C SER A 39 9.12 -39.85 -11.44
N ALA A 40 8.89 -40.93 -12.21
CA ALA A 40 9.43 -42.26 -11.95
C ALA A 40 10.90 -42.45 -12.41
N GLU A 41 11.43 -41.57 -13.26
CA GLU A 41 12.81 -41.65 -13.76
C GLU A 41 13.84 -40.88 -12.93
N ILE A 42 13.42 -40.18 -11.86
CA ILE A 42 14.33 -39.48 -10.95
C ILE A 42 14.71 -40.42 -9.80
N THR A 43 15.48 -41.46 -10.11
CA THR A 43 16.20 -42.27 -9.12
C THR A 43 17.69 -41.94 -9.17
N GLY A 44 18.00 -40.65 -9.02
CA GLY A 44 19.37 -40.16 -8.90
C GLY A 44 19.46 -39.18 -7.74
N SER A 45 20.38 -39.43 -6.82
CA SER A 45 20.77 -38.43 -5.82
C SER A 45 21.24 -37.16 -6.52
N VAL A 46 20.87 -36.00 -5.98
CA VAL A 46 21.31 -34.69 -6.50
C VAL A 46 22.84 -34.69 -6.54
N PRO A 47 23.48 -34.47 -7.71
CA PRO A 47 24.93 -34.36 -7.81
C PRO A 47 25.46 -33.35 -6.81
N GLU A 48 26.57 -33.65 -6.12
CA GLU A 48 27.10 -32.79 -5.07
C GLU A 48 27.42 -31.36 -5.55
N LYS A 49 27.68 -31.18 -6.85
CA LYS A 49 27.83 -29.87 -7.52
C LYS A 49 26.53 -29.05 -7.65
N LEU A 50 25.37 -29.67 -7.50
CA LEU A 50 24.05 -29.03 -7.45
C LEU A 50 23.53 -28.91 -6.01
N ASN A 51 24.35 -29.28 -5.02
CA ASN A 51 24.07 -28.99 -3.63
C ASN A 51 24.23 -27.48 -3.41
N VAL A 52 23.12 -26.76 -3.55
CA VAL A 52 23.05 -25.32 -3.28
C VAL A 52 23.13 -25.13 -1.76
N SER A 53 24.33 -25.28 -1.21
CA SER A 53 24.63 -25.26 0.23
C SER A 53 24.35 -23.90 0.89
N LYS A 54 24.04 -22.88 0.10
CA LYS A 54 23.66 -21.55 0.56
C LYS A 54 22.42 -21.10 -0.18
N ALA A 55 21.40 -20.69 0.57
CA ALA A 55 20.23 -20.03 0.02
C ALA A 55 20.67 -18.93 -0.95
N ASN A 56 20.00 -18.82 -2.10
CA ASN A 56 20.23 -17.72 -3.04
C ASN A 56 20.19 -16.39 -2.30
N VAL A 57 21.35 -15.70 -2.22
CA VAL A 57 21.47 -14.39 -1.55
C VAL A 57 20.96 -13.31 -2.51
N PHE A 58 19.71 -13.44 -2.96
CA PHE A 58 19.06 -12.52 -3.90
C PHE A 58 18.86 -11.12 -3.30
N ASN A 59 19.13 -10.97 -2.00
CA ASN A 59 18.90 -9.75 -1.24
C ASN A 59 20.17 -9.17 -0.59
N ARG A 60 21.36 -9.43 -1.15
CA ARG A 60 22.64 -8.93 -0.60
C ARG A 60 22.70 -7.40 -0.52
N LEU A 61 21.99 -6.70 -1.41
CA LEU A 61 21.94 -5.23 -1.46
C LEU A 61 20.82 -4.64 -0.59
N LEU A 62 19.91 -5.45 -0.07
CA LEU A 62 18.83 -4.96 0.77
C LEU A 62 19.37 -4.72 2.18
N LYS A 63 19.85 -3.49 2.41
CA LYS A 63 20.29 -3.04 3.73
C LYS A 63 19.12 -3.18 4.70
N LYS A 64 19.30 -4.00 5.73
CA LYS A 64 18.34 -4.06 6.83
C LYS A 64 18.34 -2.72 7.56
N ILE A 65 17.17 -2.11 7.71
CA ILE A 65 17.00 -0.92 8.54
C ILE A 65 17.45 -1.28 9.96
N LYS A 66 18.55 -0.66 10.43
CA LYS A 66 19.10 -0.89 11.77
C LYS A 66 18.22 -0.27 12.85
N ASP A 67 17.72 0.93 12.57
CA ASP A 67 16.91 1.71 13.49
C ASP A 67 15.75 2.38 12.73
N PRO A 68 14.50 1.92 12.93
CA PRO A 68 13.33 2.48 12.25
C PRO A 68 13.04 3.95 12.59
N ASN A 69 13.53 4.41 13.74
CA ASN A 69 13.30 5.76 14.27
C ASN A 69 14.64 6.47 14.52
N ALA A 70 15.61 6.29 13.62
CA ALA A 70 16.90 6.98 13.69
C ALA A 70 16.72 8.50 13.74
N ALA A 71 17.69 9.20 14.34
CA ALA A 71 17.71 10.65 14.32
C ALA A 71 17.87 11.17 12.88
N PRO A 72 17.34 12.37 12.53
CA PRO A 72 17.42 12.90 11.18
C PRO A 72 18.83 12.88 10.55
N PRO A 73 19.93 13.21 11.27
CA PRO A 73 21.29 13.13 10.70
C PRO A 73 21.79 11.71 10.36
N ASP A 74 21.12 10.67 10.87
CA ASP A 74 21.54 9.26 10.81
C ASP A 74 20.52 8.36 10.08
N ASP A 75 19.40 8.92 9.61
CA ASP A 75 18.29 8.15 9.02
C ASP A 75 18.52 7.74 7.54
N GLY A 76 19.54 8.32 6.91
CA GLY A 76 19.89 8.07 5.51
C GLY A 76 18.97 8.74 4.49
N ASN A 77 18.00 9.55 4.94
CA ASN A 77 17.11 10.35 4.10
C ASN A 77 17.51 11.83 4.10
N HIS A 78 18.07 12.34 5.21
CA HIS A 78 18.52 13.72 5.30
C HIS A 78 20.01 13.87 4.99
N ASP A 79 20.38 15.00 4.38
CA ASP A 79 21.78 15.35 4.12
C ASP A 79 22.49 15.74 5.42
N ARG A 80 23.41 14.90 5.88
CA ARG A 80 24.19 15.14 7.09
C ARG A 80 25.07 16.40 7.02
N ALA A 81 25.47 16.83 5.82
CA ALA A 81 26.28 18.03 5.65
C ALA A 81 25.49 19.32 5.89
N ASN A 82 24.16 19.24 5.96
CA ASN A 82 23.32 20.39 6.23
C ASN A 82 23.13 20.58 7.75
N ASP A 83 23.65 21.69 8.28
CA ASP A 83 23.55 22.07 9.69
C ASP A 83 22.10 22.13 10.21
N ALA A 84 21.13 22.44 9.35
CA ALA A 84 19.72 22.52 9.72
C ALA A 84 19.15 21.16 10.19
N VAL A 85 19.73 20.03 9.77
CA VAL A 85 19.26 18.70 10.14
C VAL A 85 19.44 18.43 11.64
N PHE A 86 20.44 19.04 12.27
CA PHE A 86 20.66 18.94 13.72
C PHE A 86 19.65 19.75 14.54
N SER A 87 18.92 20.67 13.91
CA SER A 87 17.84 21.43 14.57
C SER A 87 16.52 20.63 14.66
N LEU A 88 16.41 19.52 13.93
CA LEU A 88 15.19 18.70 13.91
C LEU A 88 15.15 17.78 15.14
N GLN A 89 13.98 17.70 15.77
CA GLN A 89 13.77 16.82 16.92
C GLN A 89 13.90 15.33 16.52
N PRO A 90 14.75 14.54 17.20
CA PRO A 90 14.82 13.11 16.96
C PRO A 90 13.50 12.39 17.33
N PRO A 91 12.99 11.47 16.49
CA PRO A 91 11.71 10.79 16.75
C PRO A 91 11.65 10.08 18.11
N LYS A 92 12.75 9.45 18.54
CA LYS A 92 12.81 8.74 19.82
C LYS A 92 12.56 9.63 21.04
N VAL A 93 12.98 10.89 20.96
CA VAL A 93 12.71 11.88 22.02
C VAL A 93 11.23 12.22 22.06
N ALA A 94 10.57 12.33 20.90
CA ALA A 94 9.14 12.59 20.83
C ALA A 94 8.28 11.42 21.33
N TYR A 95 8.82 10.19 21.34
CA TYR A 95 8.08 8.98 21.70
C TYR A 95 8.38 8.47 23.11
N GLU A 96 9.23 9.18 23.86
CA GLU A 96 9.58 8.80 25.21
C GLU A 96 8.33 8.72 26.10
N GLY A 97 8.19 7.61 26.84
CA GLY A 97 7.02 7.35 27.70
C GLY A 97 5.76 6.85 26.98
N LEU A 98 5.73 6.81 25.65
CA LEU A 98 4.57 6.28 24.91
C LEU A 98 4.56 4.75 24.83
N PRO A 99 3.37 4.12 24.83
CA PRO A 99 3.24 2.68 24.64
C PRO A 99 3.74 2.24 23.27
N THR A 100 4.33 1.05 23.21
CA THR A 100 5.01 0.56 22.01
C THR A 100 4.21 -0.51 21.26
N THR A 101 4.53 -0.69 19.97
CA THR A 101 3.93 -1.73 19.12
C THR A 101 4.93 -2.28 18.09
N GLU A 102 4.64 -3.43 17.48
CA GLU A 102 5.50 -4.01 16.43
C GLU A 102 5.28 -3.38 15.04
N PHE A 103 4.31 -2.47 14.91
CA PHE A 103 3.89 -1.88 13.65
C PHE A 103 4.34 -0.42 13.49
N GLY A 104 4.45 0.02 12.23
CA GLY A 104 4.68 1.43 11.90
C GLY A 104 5.96 1.99 12.53
N ASN A 105 5.83 3.13 13.21
CA ASN A 105 6.89 3.81 13.96
C ASN A 105 7.07 3.26 15.38
N HIS A 106 6.52 2.09 15.68
CA HIS A 106 6.61 1.43 17.00
C HIS A 106 5.89 2.12 18.16
N VAL A 107 4.97 3.05 17.88
CA VAL A 107 4.11 3.68 18.88
C VAL A 107 2.68 3.16 18.75
N ASP A 108 2.07 2.76 19.87
CA ASP A 108 0.65 2.45 19.94
C ASP A 108 -0.17 3.72 20.24
N TRP A 109 -0.49 4.46 19.18
CA TRP A 109 -1.24 5.71 19.27
C TRP A 109 -2.62 5.57 19.91
N VAL A 110 -3.30 4.44 19.68
CA VAL A 110 -4.65 4.22 20.24
C VAL A 110 -4.53 3.95 21.74
N LYS A 111 -3.56 3.14 22.16
CA LYS A 111 -3.32 2.93 23.59
C LYS A 111 -2.90 4.23 24.28
N ALA A 112 -2.02 5.01 23.67
CA ALA A 112 -1.57 6.29 24.22
C ALA A 112 -2.72 7.28 24.47
N LEU A 113 -3.70 7.35 23.55
CA LEU A 113 -4.92 8.14 23.72
C LEU A 113 -5.80 7.60 24.86
N ASN A 114 -6.03 6.29 24.89
CA ASN A 114 -6.88 5.67 25.92
C ASN A 114 -6.27 5.78 27.32
N ASP A 115 -4.95 5.76 27.43
CA ASP A 115 -4.22 5.94 28.68
C ASP A 115 -4.13 7.43 29.10
N GLY A 116 -4.60 8.37 28.26
CA GLY A 116 -4.52 9.81 28.55
C GLY A 116 -3.12 10.41 28.44
N LEU A 117 -2.18 9.73 27.79
CA LEU A 117 -0.80 10.19 27.61
C LEU A 117 -0.67 11.28 26.53
N LEU A 118 -1.74 11.49 25.74
CA LEU A 118 -1.79 12.45 24.65
C LEU A 118 -2.98 13.38 24.86
N ASN A 119 -2.75 14.68 24.64
CA ASN A 119 -3.79 15.70 24.66
C ASN A 119 -3.91 16.34 23.26
N PRO A 120 -4.71 15.76 22.34
CA PRO A 120 -4.90 16.31 21.01
C PRO A 120 -5.56 17.69 21.07
N ARG A 121 -5.13 18.58 20.18
CA ARG A 121 -5.84 19.84 19.93
C ARG A 121 -6.87 19.63 18.84
N TYR A 122 -8.10 20.08 19.07
CA TYR A 122 -9.23 19.82 18.18
C TYR A 122 -9.52 20.98 17.23
N ASP A 123 -9.29 22.21 17.68
CA ASP A 123 -9.28 23.39 16.83
C ASP A 123 -7.88 24.03 16.81
N ARG A 124 -7.60 24.76 15.73
CA ARG A 124 -6.30 25.42 15.54
C ARG A 124 -6.19 26.71 16.35
N THR A 125 -7.32 27.38 16.57
CA THR A 125 -7.43 28.73 17.12
C THR A 125 -8.06 28.75 18.50
N ASP A 126 -9.03 27.88 18.75
CA ASP A 126 -9.74 27.80 20.02
C ASP A 126 -9.28 26.55 20.81
N PRO A 127 -8.58 26.73 21.94
CA PRO A 127 -8.11 25.61 22.74
C PRO A 127 -9.23 24.87 23.50
N ASP A 128 -10.41 25.47 23.66
CA ASP A 128 -11.49 24.97 24.51
C ASP A 128 -12.54 24.16 23.74
N VAL A 129 -12.37 24.01 22.42
CA VAL A 129 -13.28 23.22 21.59
C VAL A 129 -13.14 21.74 21.92
N GLU A 130 -14.24 21.14 22.37
CA GLU A 130 -14.32 19.70 22.64
C GLU A 130 -14.41 18.87 21.35
N PRO A 131 -13.84 17.65 21.36
CA PRO A 131 -13.95 16.75 20.22
C PRO A 131 -15.37 16.21 20.06
N PHE A 132 -15.85 16.22 18.83
CA PHE A 132 -16.97 15.36 18.47
C PHE A 132 -16.49 13.92 18.28
N VAL A 133 -16.57 13.10 19.33
CA VAL A 133 -16.23 11.68 19.28
C VAL A 133 -17.44 10.85 18.88
N MET A 134 -17.35 10.14 17.76
CA MET A 134 -18.40 9.26 17.28
C MET A 134 -18.09 7.80 17.59
N ASP A 135 -18.90 7.15 18.43
CA ASP A 135 -18.78 5.72 18.73
C ASP A 135 -19.68 4.89 17.79
N LEU A 136 -19.22 4.74 16.54
CA LEU A 136 -19.94 4.00 15.50
C LEU A 136 -18.99 3.09 14.72
N ASP A 137 -19.32 1.80 14.68
CA ASP A 137 -18.59 0.81 13.91
C ASP A 137 -19.26 0.54 12.56
N ILE A 138 -18.49 0.73 11.48
CA ILE A 138 -18.92 0.37 10.13
C ILE A 138 -18.35 -1.00 9.77
N VAL A 139 -19.24 -1.96 9.56
CA VAL A 139 -18.89 -3.28 9.07
C VAL A 139 -19.02 -3.34 7.56
N ARG A 140 -17.92 -3.73 6.90
CA ARG A 140 -17.89 -3.96 5.46
C ARG A 140 -17.70 -5.46 5.16
N PRO A 141 -18.70 -6.12 4.56
CA PRO A 141 -18.55 -7.49 4.14
C PRO A 141 -17.53 -7.62 3.00
N VAL A 142 -16.68 -8.64 3.08
CA VAL A 142 -15.68 -8.93 2.03
C VAL A 142 -16.03 -10.21 1.30
N LYS A 143 -15.70 -10.27 0.00
CA LYS A 143 -15.98 -11.43 -0.85
C LYS A 143 -14.96 -12.57 -0.68
N ALA A 144 -13.78 -12.28 -0.12
CA ALA A 144 -12.76 -13.27 0.18
C ALA A 144 -13.13 -14.05 1.46
N SER A 145 -12.48 -15.19 1.69
CA SER A 145 -12.69 -16.06 2.87
C SER A 145 -12.23 -15.46 4.21
N VAL A 146 -11.51 -14.33 4.17
CA VAL A 146 -11.06 -13.63 5.38
C VAL A 146 -12.23 -12.97 6.12
N PRO A 147 -12.12 -12.72 7.44
CA PRO A 147 -13.16 -12.02 8.20
C PRO A 147 -13.58 -10.69 7.57
N ASP A 148 -14.80 -10.26 7.87
CA ASP A 148 -15.29 -8.96 7.43
C ASP A 148 -14.54 -7.82 8.11
N VAL A 149 -14.47 -6.69 7.41
CA VAL A 149 -13.71 -5.53 7.86
C VAL A 149 -14.54 -4.67 8.79
N VAL A 150 -13.99 -4.30 9.94
CA VAL A 150 -14.59 -3.34 10.87
C VAL A 150 -13.80 -2.04 10.83
N PHE A 151 -14.51 -0.92 10.70
CA PHE A 151 -13.98 0.42 10.81
C PHE A 151 -14.65 1.13 12.00
N PRO A 152 -13.95 1.31 13.12
CA PRO A 152 -14.47 2.04 14.28
C PRO A 152 -14.25 3.54 14.13
N HIS A 153 -15.29 4.37 14.23
CA HIS A 153 -15.14 5.84 14.16
C HIS A 153 -14.45 6.41 15.39
N LYS A 154 -14.62 5.81 16.56
CA LYS A 154 -14.12 6.33 17.84
C LYS A 154 -12.62 6.66 17.83
N PRO A 155 -11.70 5.71 17.54
CA PRO A 155 -10.27 6.02 17.52
C PRO A 155 -9.85 6.98 16.39
N HIS A 156 -10.69 7.19 15.39
CA HIS A 156 -10.42 8.15 14.31
C HIS A 156 -10.91 9.56 14.69
N THR A 157 -12.08 9.67 15.30
CA THR A 157 -12.72 10.95 15.68
C THR A 157 -12.16 11.54 16.97
N GLN A 158 -11.44 10.76 17.77
CA GLN A 158 -10.65 11.25 18.90
C GLN A 158 -9.45 12.13 18.49
N TRP A 159 -9.07 12.15 17.21
CA TRP A 159 -7.99 13.01 16.72
C TRP A 159 -8.37 13.78 15.46
N LEU A 160 -9.19 13.18 14.60
CA LEU A 160 -9.50 13.72 13.28
C LEU A 160 -10.94 14.22 13.20
N HIS A 161 -11.11 15.36 12.54
CA HIS A 161 -12.42 15.89 12.22
C HIS A 161 -13.07 15.19 11.01
N CYS A 162 -14.40 15.23 10.92
CA CYS A 162 -15.20 14.60 9.86
C CYS A 162 -14.72 14.95 8.44
N SER A 163 -14.32 16.21 8.23
CA SER A 163 -13.84 16.76 6.96
C SER A 163 -12.51 16.15 6.47
N ASN A 164 -11.73 15.55 7.38
CA ASN A 164 -10.50 14.86 7.01
C ASN A 164 -10.78 13.60 6.18
N CYS A 165 -11.97 13.00 6.37
CA CYS A 165 -12.39 11.77 5.70
C CYS A 165 -13.47 12.01 4.65
N HIS A 166 -14.46 12.83 4.97
CA HIS A 166 -15.66 13.03 4.17
C HIS A 166 -15.69 14.39 3.47
N PRO A 167 -16.24 14.46 2.23
CA PRO A 167 -16.62 13.35 1.36
C PRO A 167 -15.45 12.79 0.52
N LYS A 168 -14.27 13.42 0.61
CA LYS A 168 -13.15 13.24 -0.33
C LYS A 168 -12.61 11.82 -0.34
N ILE A 169 -12.35 11.24 0.83
CA ILE A 169 -11.80 9.87 0.93
C ILE A 169 -12.95 8.86 0.92
N PHE A 170 -13.99 9.14 1.71
CA PHE A 170 -15.15 8.29 1.84
C PHE A 170 -16.43 9.09 1.63
N ILE A 171 -17.37 8.52 0.88
CA ILE A 171 -18.74 9.05 0.79
C ILE A 171 -19.47 8.60 2.06
N PRO A 172 -20.15 9.49 2.81
CA PRO A 172 -20.88 9.14 4.04
C PRO A 172 -22.20 8.42 3.73
N GLN A 173 -22.12 7.33 2.97
CA GLN A 173 -23.25 6.52 2.52
C GLN A 173 -22.87 5.04 2.54
N ARG A 174 -23.80 4.21 3.00
CA ARG A 174 -23.61 2.76 3.08
C ARG A 174 -23.39 2.19 1.67
N LEU A 175 -22.38 1.34 1.53
CA LEU A 175 -22.01 0.65 0.27
C LEU A 175 -21.64 1.55 -0.94
N ALA A 176 -21.60 2.88 -0.79
CA ALA A 176 -21.19 3.79 -1.87
C ALA A 176 -19.69 3.75 -2.18
N ASN A 177 -18.87 3.23 -1.25
CA ASN A 177 -17.42 3.23 -1.36
C ASN A 177 -16.88 1.91 -1.92
N THR A 178 -16.22 1.98 -3.08
CA THR A 178 -15.41 0.89 -3.61
C THR A 178 -14.02 0.88 -2.98
N ILE A 179 -13.71 -0.20 -2.26
CA ILE A 179 -12.45 -0.38 -1.54
C ILE A 179 -11.87 -1.75 -1.88
N ASN A 180 -10.60 -1.78 -2.26
CA ASN A 180 -9.83 -3.01 -2.44
C ASN A 180 -8.43 -2.84 -1.86
N MET A 181 -7.74 -3.95 -1.60
CA MET A 181 -6.43 -3.92 -0.97
C MET A 181 -5.36 -3.27 -1.85
N SER A 182 -5.45 -3.43 -3.18
CA SER A 182 -4.51 -2.79 -4.11
C SER A 182 -4.58 -1.27 -4.03
N ALA A 183 -5.78 -0.68 -3.98
CA ALA A 183 -5.96 0.75 -3.80
C ALA A 183 -5.43 1.23 -2.43
N ILE A 184 -5.61 0.44 -1.38
CA ILE A 184 -5.06 0.73 -0.04
C ILE A 184 -3.53 0.79 -0.09
N ILE A 185 -2.88 -0.19 -0.70
CA ILE A 185 -1.42 -0.22 -0.82
C ILE A 185 -0.92 0.96 -1.67
N LEU A 186 -1.69 1.38 -2.68
CA LEU A 186 -1.42 2.57 -3.49
C LEU A 186 -1.78 3.91 -2.82
N GLY A 187 -2.08 3.90 -1.52
CA GLY A 187 -2.30 5.13 -0.74
C GLY A 187 -3.70 5.74 -0.88
N LYS A 188 -4.70 4.97 -1.33
CA LYS A 188 -6.11 5.40 -1.43
C LYS A 188 -6.94 4.81 -0.28
N LYS A 189 -8.09 5.41 0.01
CA LYS A 189 -9.03 4.96 1.07
C LYS A 189 -8.28 4.84 2.41
N CYS A 190 -8.26 3.67 3.04
CA CYS A 190 -7.55 3.44 4.30
C CYS A 190 -6.04 3.76 4.19
N GLY A 191 -5.46 3.55 3.01
CA GLY A 191 -4.04 3.79 2.73
C GLY A 191 -3.64 5.26 2.65
N VAL A 192 -4.61 6.20 2.68
CA VAL A 192 -4.28 7.62 2.79
C VAL A 192 -3.49 7.87 4.09
N CYS A 193 -3.84 7.14 5.15
CA CYS A 193 -3.22 7.26 6.47
C CYS A 193 -2.42 6.01 6.88
N HIS A 194 -2.98 4.80 6.72
CA HIS A 194 -2.32 3.55 7.11
C HIS A 194 -1.08 3.28 6.26
N GLY A 195 0.10 3.37 6.88
CA GLY A 195 1.42 3.26 6.25
C GLY A 195 2.19 4.58 6.18
N LYS A 196 1.54 5.73 6.38
CA LYS A 196 2.18 7.04 6.47
C LYS A 196 2.17 7.58 7.91
N VAL A 197 0.99 7.64 8.50
CA VAL A 197 0.76 8.21 9.84
C VAL A 197 0.19 7.20 10.84
N SER A 198 -0.20 6.02 10.37
CA SER A 198 -0.69 4.91 11.19
C SER A 198 -0.06 3.60 10.75
N PHE A 199 -0.35 2.50 11.47
CA PHE A 199 0.22 1.20 11.19
C PHE A 199 0.04 0.82 9.70
N PRO A 200 1.09 0.31 9.04
CA PRO A 200 1.03 -0.08 7.65
C PRO A 200 0.19 -1.35 7.49
N PRO A 201 -0.61 -1.49 6.42
CA PRO A 201 -1.48 -2.65 6.19
C PRO A 201 -0.66 -3.83 5.61
N LYS A 202 0.25 -4.37 6.44
CA LYS A 202 1.10 -5.54 6.15
C LYS A 202 0.43 -6.84 6.57
N THR A 203 1.01 -7.97 6.18
CA THR A 203 0.50 -9.33 6.47
C THR A 203 0.22 -9.57 7.97
N LYS A 204 1.09 -9.06 8.86
CA LYS A 204 0.90 -9.20 10.31
C LYS A 204 -0.28 -8.38 10.86
N SER A 205 -0.67 -7.30 10.19
CA SER A 205 -1.72 -6.38 10.65
C SER A 205 -3.10 -6.66 10.05
N CYS A 206 -3.27 -7.68 9.21
CA CYS A 206 -4.55 -7.98 8.56
C CYS A 206 -5.71 -8.08 9.56
N LYS A 207 -5.47 -8.74 10.70
CA LYS A 207 -6.46 -8.97 11.77
C LYS A 207 -6.95 -7.68 12.45
N LYS A 208 -6.19 -6.57 12.36
CA LYS A 208 -6.59 -5.29 12.95
C LYS A 208 -7.81 -4.69 12.25
N CYS A 209 -7.97 -4.96 10.95
CA CYS A 209 -9.14 -4.53 10.19
C CYS A 209 -10.12 -5.69 9.96
N HIS A 210 -9.61 -6.88 9.67
CA HIS A 210 -10.40 -8.10 9.47
C HIS A 210 -10.70 -8.78 10.81
N SER A 211 -11.59 -8.17 11.60
CA SER A 211 -11.88 -8.58 12.97
C SER A 211 -13.25 -9.23 13.15
N LYS A 212 -14.20 -9.02 12.23
CA LYS A 212 -15.54 -9.61 12.37
C LYS A 212 -15.60 -10.97 11.66
N PRO A 213 -15.73 -12.09 12.37
CA PRO A 213 -15.77 -13.40 11.75
C PRO A 213 -16.97 -13.52 10.80
N LYS A 214 -16.80 -14.35 9.76
CA LYS A 214 -17.90 -14.69 8.86
C LYS A 214 -18.89 -15.63 9.55
N PRO A 215 -20.17 -15.61 9.15
CA PRO A 215 -21.13 -16.59 9.65
C PRO A 215 -20.74 -18.01 9.19
N ALA A 216 -21.10 -19.01 9.97
CA ALA A 216 -20.65 -20.40 9.77
C ALA A 216 -21.10 -21.01 8.44
N ASP A 217 -22.21 -20.52 7.88
CA ASP A 217 -22.81 -20.94 6.61
C ASP A 217 -22.27 -20.15 5.40
N TRP A 218 -21.25 -19.31 5.58
CA TRP A 218 -20.72 -18.50 4.48
C TRP A 218 -20.14 -19.36 3.35
N LYS A 219 -20.62 -19.10 2.13
CA LYS A 219 -20.11 -19.71 0.89
C LYS A 219 -19.42 -18.65 0.04
N PRO A 220 -18.30 -19.00 -0.62
CA PRO A 220 -17.63 -18.07 -1.52
C PRO A 220 -18.57 -17.70 -2.68
N PRO A 221 -18.67 -16.41 -3.04
CA PRO A 221 -19.47 -16.00 -4.19
C PRO A 221 -18.81 -16.56 -5.46
N LEU A 222 -19.46 -17.54 -6.10
CA LEU A 222 -18.99 -18.12 -7.35
C LEU A 222 -19.23 -17.12 -8.49
N SER A 223 -18.18 -16.80 -9.25
CA SER A 223 -18.35 -16.05 -10.49
C SER A 223 -19.03 -16.94 -11.54
N GLN A 224 -19.76 -16.36 -12.50
CA GLN A 224 -20.33 -17.17 -13.59
C GLN A 224 -19.25 -17.95 -14.37
N ALA A 225 -18.02 -17.42 -14.44
CA ALA A 225 -16.88 -18.14 -15.01
C ALA A 225 -16.51 -19.37 -14.15
N SER A 226 -16.47 -19.22 -12.82
CA SER A 226 -16.19 -20.31 -11.88
C SER A 226 -17.30 -21.37 -11.86
N VAL A 227 -18.55 -20.98 -12.10
CA VAL A 227 -19.69 -21.92 -12.22
C VAL A 227 -19.64 -22.67 -13.55
N LYS A 228 -19.36 -21.96 -14.66
CA LYS A 228 -19.37 -22.53 -16.01
C LYS A 228 -18.15 -23.43 -16.26
N ASN A 229 -16.98 -23.05 -15.75
CA ASN A 229 -15.73 -23.78 -15.93
C ASN A 229 -14.91 -23.80 -14.62
N PRO A 230 -15.19 -24.72 -13.68
CA PRO A 230 -14.55 -24.73 -12.36
C PRO A 230 -13.05 -25.05 -12.33
N TRP A 231 -12.45 -25.48 -13.45
CA TRP A 231 -11.06 -25.96 -13.53
C TRP A 231 -10.30 -25.52 -14.79
N ARG A 232 -10.69 -24.40 -15.41
CA ARG A 232 -9.89 -23.75 -16.46
C ARG A 232 -9.28 -22.45 -15.95
#